data_AF-A0A1M7E1C8-F1
#
_entry.id   AF-A0A1M7E1C8-F1
#
_cell.length_a   1.000
_cell.length_b   1.000
_cell.length_c   1.000
_cell.angle_alpha   90.00
_cell.angle_beta   90.00
_cell.angle_gamma   90.00
#
_symmetry.space_group_name_H-M   'P 1'
#
loop_
_entity.id
_entity.type
_entity.pdbx_description
1 polymer ?
#
loop_
_entity_poly.entity_id
_entity_poly.type
_entity_poly.pdbx_seq_one_letter_code
_entity_poly.pdbx_strand_id
1 'polypeptide(L)'
;MPAMAQLLEQRILLATQQSAPGSVLRDPIENDPSTAPKVKEAAAEAQQLALKMGRVGRGSCHYLWEQQARILIERHGIAWFSPLSMNPGMKFD
;
A
#
# COMPACT_ATOMS: atom_id res chain seq x y z
N MET A 1 10.43 16.43 3.97
CA MET A 1 11.03 15.14 3.59
C MET A 1 10.88 14.94 2.08
N PRO A 2 11.77 15.52 1.26
CA PRO A 2 11.67 15.48 -0.20
C PRO A 2 11.86 14.07 -0.80
N ALA A 3 12.60 13.18 -0.12
CA ALA A 3 12.92 11.85 -0.62
C ALA A 3 11.69 10.90 -0.72
N MET A 4 10.74 10.98 0.22
CA MET A 4 9.56 10.10 0.20
C MET A 4 8.57 10.47 -0.91
N ALA A 5 8.41 11.77 -1.16
CA ALA A 5 7.58 12.26 -2.26
C ALA A 5 8.16 11.85 -3.63
N GLN A 6 9.48 12.00 -3.82
CA GLN A 6 10.17 11.54 -5.03
C GLN A 6 10.02 10.03 -5.25
N LEU A 7 10.14 9.23 -4.18
CA LEU A 7 9.93 7.79 -4.28
C LEU A 7 8.49 7.45 -4.68
N LEU A 8 7.49 8.12 -4.11
CA LEU A 8 6.09 7.94 -4.49
C LEU A 8 5.85 8.29 -5.96
N GLU A 9 6.34 9.44 -6.43
CA GLU A 9 6.24 9.84 -7.84
C GLU A 9 6.87 8.79 -8.77
N GLN A 10 8.05 8.27 -8.40
CA GLN A 10 8.70 7.18 -9.16
C GLN A 10 7.84 5.91 -9.19
N ARG A 11 7.23 5.52 -8.06
CA ARG A 11 6.33 4.34 -8.00
C ARG A 11 5.09 4.53 -8.87
N ILE A 12 4.47 5.72 -8.85
CA ILE A 12 3.30 6.05 -9.69
C ILE A 12 3.67 5.97 -11.17
N LEU A 13 4.81 6.54 -11.56
CA LEU A 13 5.28 6.51 -12.95
C LEU A 13 5.52 5.08 -13.44
N LEU A 14 6.15 4.24 -12.61
CA LEU A 14 6.37 2.82 -12.93
C LEU A 14 5.05 2.05 -13.03
N ALA A 15 4.13 2.25 -12.08
CA ALA A 15 2.83 1.59 -12.07
C ALA A 15 1.99 1.95 -13.31
N THR A 16 2.05 3.20 -13.76
CA THR A 16 1.31 3.68 -14.94
C THR A 16 1.82 3.02 -16.23
N GLN A 17 3.12 2.74 -16.34
CA GLN A 17 3.68 2.03 -17.48
C GLN A 17 3.30 0.54 -17.51
N GLN A 18 3.04 -0.05 -16.34
CA GLN A 18 2.74 -1.47 -16.18
C GLN A 18 1.23 -1.78 -16.21
N SER A 19 0.38 -0.77 -16.06
CA SER A 19 -1.07 -0.93 -15.88
C SER A 19 -1.84 -0.40 -17.09
N ALA A 20 -3.01 -1.00 -17.35
CA ALA A 20 -3.89 -0.52 -18.41
C ALA A 20 -4.46 0.87 -18.07
N PRO A 21 -4.69 1.75 -19.06
CA PRO A 21 -5.32 3.04 -18.84
C PRO A 21 -6.65 2.92 -18.10
N GLY A 22 -6.86 3.75 -17.07
CA GLY A 22 -8.09 3.76 -16.26
C GLY A 22 -8.16 2.71 -15.15
N SER A 23 -7.14 1.87 -14.98
CA SER A 23 -7.05 0.94 -13.85
C SER A 23 -6.54 1.62 -12.57
N VAL A 24 -6.90 1.06 -11.41
CA VAL A 24 -6.37 1.50 -10.10
C VAL A 24 -4.91 1.09 -10.01
N LEU A 25 -4.02 2.06 -9.78
CA LEU A 25 -2.60 1.79 -9.61
C LEU A 25 -2.34 1.09 -8.28
N ARG A 26 -1.42 0.12 -8.33
CA ARG A 26 -0.84 -0.58 -7.17
C ARG A 26 0.64 -0.28 -7.10
N ASP A 27 1.21 -0.33 -5.90
CA ASP A 27 2.66 -0.17 -5.76
C ASP A 27 3.35 -1.34 -6.49
N PRO A 28 4.25 -1.10 -7.46
CA PRO A 28 4.91 -2.17 -8.21
C PRO A 28 5.64 -3.21 -7.35
N ILE A 29 6.04 -2.84 -6.12
CA ILE A 29 6.68 -3.80 -5.18
C ILE A 29 5.72 -4.92 -4.74
N GLU A 30 4.41 -4.74 -4.88
CA GLU A 30 3.42 -5.80 -4.65
C GLU A 30 3.65 -7.01 -5.57
N ASN A 31 4.28 -6.80 -6.72
CA ASN A 31 4.58 -7.84 -7.72
C ASN A 31 6.06 -8.25 -7.76
N ASP A 32 6.93 -7.56 -7.01
CA ASP A 32 8.35 -7.87 -6.97
C ASP A 32 8.61 -9.14 -6.14
N PRO A 33 9.30 -10.17 -6.66
CA PRO A 33 9.48 -11.44 -5.96
C PRO A 33 10.14 -11.35 -4.58
N SER A 34 10.96 -10.34 -4.33
CA SER A 34 11.71 -10.16 -3.08
C SER A 34 10.90 -9.46 -1.98
N THR A 35 9.87 -8.70 -2.37
CA THR A 35 9.06 -7.89 -1.45
C THR A 35 7.60 -8.33 -1.38
N ALA A 36 7.05 -8.89 -2.46
CA ALA A 36 5.68 -9.39 -2.52
C ALA A 36 5.29 -10.33 -1.36
N PRO A 37 6.14 -11.29 -0.91
CA PRO A 37 5.81 -12.12 0.25
C PRO A 37 5.62 -11.29 1.54
N LYS A 38 6.50 -10.32 1.78
CA LYS A 38 6.45 -9.44 2.97
C LYS A 38 5.25 -8.52 2.93
N VAL A 39 4.92 -7.99 1.75
CA VAL A 39 3.72 -7.16 1.55
C VAL A 39 2.45 -7.95 1.88
N LYS A 40 2.36 -9.21 1.41
CA LYS A 40 1.22 -10.10 1.70
C LYS A 40 1.13 -10.45 3.19
N GLU A 41 2.26 -10.74 3.82
CA GLU A 41 2.32 -11.01 5.26
C GLU A 41 1.88 -9.81 6.09
N ALA A 42 2.38 -8.61 5.77
CA ALA A 42 1.98 -7.37 6.43
C ALA A 42 0.48 -7.06 6.25
N ALA A 43 -0.08 -7.35 5.07
CA ALA A 43 -1.52 -7.21 4.83
C ALA A 43 -2.35 -8.16 5.71
N ALA A 44 -1.92 -9.42 5.83
CA ALA A 44 -2.58 -10.40 6.69
C ALA A 44 -2.51 -9.99 8.17
N GLU A 45 -1.36 -9.49 8.63
CA GLU A 45 -1.23 -8.97 10.00
C GLU A 45 -2.11 -7.74 10.24
N ALA A 46 -2.14 -6.78 9.32
CA ALA A 46 -3.02 -5.61 9.40
C ALA A 46 -4.49 -6.04 9.54
N GLN A 47 -4.91 -7.06 8.80
CA GLN A 47 -6.26 -7.63 8.90
C GLN A 47 -6.52 -8.25 10.28
N GLN A 48 -5.57 -9.00 10.84
CA GLN A 48 -5.69 -9.57 12.19
C GLN A 48 -5.78 -8.48 13.27
N LEU A 49 -5.00 -7.39 13.13
CA LEU A 49 -5.09 -6.24 14.03
C LEU A 49 -6.45 -5.54 13.94
N ALA A 50 -6.96 -5.33 12.73
CA ALA A 50 -8.29 -4.75 12.52
C ALA A 50 -9.40 -5.59 13.16
N LEU A 51 -9.33 -6.93 13.00
CA LEU A 51 -10.27 -7.86 13.63
C LEU A 51 -10.25 -7.76 15.15
N LYS A 52 -9.06 -7.77 15.76
CA LYS A 52 -8.89 -7.65 17.23
C LYS A 52 -9.45 -6.34 17.78
N MET A 53 -9.35 -5.25 17.01
CA MET A 53 -9.82 -3.92 17.39
C MET A 53 -11.31 -3.67 17.06
N GLY A 54 -12.01 -4.64 16.50
CA GLY A 54 -13.39 -4.48 16.02
C GLY A 54 -13.53 -3.50 14.84
N ARG A 55 -12.42 -3.16 14.16
CA ARG A 55 -12.39 -2.24 13.01
C ARG A 55 -12.56 -3.00 11.69
N VAL A 56 -13.67 -3.72 11.57
CA VAL A 56 -14.00 -4.54 10.38
C VAL A 56 -15.22 -3.97 9.67
N GLY A 57 -15.22 -4.00 8.34
CA GLY A 57 -16.35 -3.54 7.51
C GLY A 57 -15.99 -2.37 6.57
N ARG A 58 -17.02 -1.68 6.08
CA ARG A 58 -16.88 -0.54 5.17
C ARG A 58 -16.10 0.61 5.85
N GLY A 59 -15.23 1.31 5.13
CA GLY A 59 -14.35 2.35 5.70
C GLY A 59 -13.05 1.82 6.31
N SER A 60 -12.91 0.50 6.50
CA SER A 60 -11.71 -0.08 7.16
C SER A 60 -10.47 -0.11 6.26
N CYS A 61 -10.61 0.12 4.95
CA CYS A 61 -9.50 0.05 4.00
C CYS A 61 -8.37 1.02 4.37
N HIS A 62 -8.70 2.25 4.77
CA HIS A 62 -7.72 3.25 5.20
C HIS A 62 -6.91 2.79 6.40
N TYR A 63 -7.58 2.21 7.40
CA TYR A 63 -6.93 1.67 8.58
C TYR A 63 -6.02 0.48 8.23
N LEU A 64 -6.51 -0.45 7.40
CA LEU A 64 -5.72 -1.60 6.96
C LEU A 64 -4.46 -1.18 6.23
N TRP A 65 -4.57 -0.23 5.30
CA TRP A 65 -3.43 0.28 4.55
C TRP A 65 -2.43 1.02 5.44
N GLU A 66 -2.91 1.83 6.39
CA GLU A 66 -2.05 2.49 7.36
C GLU A 66 -1.26 1.48 8.19
N GLN A 67 -1.93 0.44 8.72
CA GLN A 67 -1.26 -0.59 9.51
C GLN A 67 -0.28 -1.41 8.65
N GLN A 68 -0.65 -1.75 7.42
CA GLN A 68 0.24 -2.47 6.51
C GLN A 68 1.50 -1.67 6.19
N ALA A 69 1.36 -0.38 5.85
CA ALA A 69 2.49 0.51 5.59
C ALA A 69 3.42 0.62 6.81
N ARG A 70 2.82 0.72 8.00
CA ARG A 70 3.54 0.78 9.28
C ARG A 70 4.34 -0.51 9.55
N ILE A 71 3.73 -1.67 9.36
CA ILE A 71 4.41 -2.96 9.56
C ILE A 71 5.59 -3.10 8.59
N LEU A 72 5.40 -2.72 7.32
CA LEU A 72 6.45 -2.82 6.30
C LEU A 72 7.64 -1.91 6.57
N ILE A 73 7.40 -0.66 7.00
CA ILE A 73 8.50 0.25 7.30
C ILE A 73 9.21 -0.13 8.60
N GLU A 74 8.48 -0.45 9.67
CA GLU A 74 9.07 -0.71 10.98
C GLU A 74 9.85 -2.03 11.04
N ARG A 75 9.34 -3.09 10.39
CA ARG A 75 9.94 -4.43 10.50
C ARG A 75 10.85 -4.80 9.34
N HIS A 76 10.60 -4.24 8.16
CA HIS A 76 11.32 -4.64 6.95
C HIS A 76 12.07 -3.48 6.29
N GLY A 77 11.92 -2.25 6.77
CA GLY A 77 12.51 -1.06 6.13
C GLY A 77 11.96 -0.79 4.73
N ILE A 78 10.77 -1.32 4.41
CA ILE A 78 10.15 -1.22 3.09
C ILE A 78 9.13 -0.08 3.12
N ALA A 79 9.36 0.94 2.31
CA ALA A 79 8.35 1.95 2.02
C ALA A 79 7.35 1.37 0.99
N TRP A 80 6.12 1.15 1.44
CA TRP A 80 5.00 0.73 0.59
C TRP A 80 3.94 1.83 0.55
N PHE A 81 3.41 2.08 -0.64
CA PHE A 81 2.37 3.09 -0.84
C PHE A 81 1.02 2.44 -1.11
N SER A 82 0.01 2.89 -0.37
CA SER A 82 -1.36 2.38 -0.49
C SER A 82 -2.01 2.80 -1.81
N PRO A 83 -3.11 2.14 -2.23
CA PRO A 83 -3.91 2.58 -3.36
C PRO A 83 -4.33 4.07 -3.26
N LEU A 84 -4.61 4.58 -2.05
CA LEU A 84 -4.92 6.00 -1.84
C LEU A 84 -3.74 6.90 -2.23
N SER A 85 -2.53 6.56 -1.78
CA SER A 85 -1.32 7.33 -2.10
C SER A 85 -0.94 7.23 -3.58
N MET A 86 -1.07 6.04 -4.16
CA MET A 86 -0.75 5.76 -5.58
C MET A 86 -1.74 6.42 -6.55
N ASN A 87 -2.96 6.75 -6.09
CA ASN A 87 -4.03 7.29 -6.91
C ASN A 87 -4.60 8.59 -6.29
N PRO A 88 -3.84 9.71 -6.28
CA PRO A 88 -4.24 10.94 -5.60
C PRO A 88 -5.54 11.57 -6.15
N GLY A 89 -5.93 11.23 -7.39
CA GLY A 89 -7.18 11.67 -8.00
C GLY A 89 -8.41 10.81 -7.66
N MET A 90 -8.25 9.73 -6.89
CA MET A 90 -9.31 8.76 -6.57
C MET A 90 -9.75 8.84 -5.11
N LYS A 91 -11.01 8.51 -4.85
CA LYS A 91 -11.57 8.38 -3.50
C LYS A 91 -11.83 6.91 -3.19
N PHE A 92 -11.51 6.53 -1.96
CA PHE A 92 -11.71 5.17 -1.43
C PHE A 92 -12.52 5.25 -0.13
N ASP A 93 -13.40 4.29 0.09
CA ASP A 93 -14.24 4.10 1.30
C ASP A 93 -14.32 2.60 1.60
#